data_AF-R8YK08-F1
#
_entry.id   AF-R8YK08-F1
#
_cell.length_a   1.000
_cell.length_b   1.000
_cell.length_c   1.000
_cell.angle_alpha   90.00
_cell.angle_beta   90.00
_cell.angle_gamma   90.00
#
_symmetry.space_group_name_H-M   'P 1'
#
loop_
_entity.id
_entity.type
_entity.pdbx_description
1 polymer ?
#
loop_
_entity_poly.entity_id
_entity_poly.type
_entity_poly.pdbx_seq_one_letter_code
_entity_poly.pdbx_strand_id
1 'polypeptide(L)'
;MLNICEIDKFLIKREVVMPFKANYFFYENKILCTNSLIDMCLQIKDITNTDDDCNQSSEFLFANTILAFVDKDYSLQRENSIRLLFKKDEYIPVSLLNAINCSTVFFEKKDNSGLIFDRLEGVELNEAHPYFKFIYYLLGVDSNKKIEPYINALKKMYDGDIVDQEILIYFYEYFHDIIKSKLKVLEVFTQFVFNNIHKDKVTQTIWFFLSYFNLSKDDSKAIEYANNFMGSANLAHTYSYNKALYTNTLRAAIRVSAWDDFFYFKSQVDGKPIGNSQEFLEIFEAGEKKYLKERERLDHPLHPQNIKKINLESINTDNLIFLACVILNSGEDWGVLLNENRFKYIFPSKEIVYRILKKLILTHYLKISLKDFNNIDDDELYDFNKLINNNRFHLNIDGIIDSKEISLSLIKEEIINRRDIKDSILSVWKIINIGYFYSTYEFYLDKITDNWVDDFELNQNTIERIETIQSTAKRFSFTAYSAVSATVSFHELRSTGNKHTQNTLLYNINKYLDFIEKGEADYSKPRFHKAPVLTIEMLFDELFNLSPETIYNENISVDQLSLE
;
A
#
# COMPACT_ATOMS: atom_id res chain seq x y z
N MET A 1 1.39 -61.35 25.44
CA MET A 1 2.17 -61.58 26.68
C MET A 1 3.58 -61.96 26.28
N LEU A 2 4.48 -60.98 26.27
CA LEU A 2 5.93 -61.12 26.04
C LEU A 2 6.63 -60.22 27.07
N ASN A 3 7.77 -60.70 27.58
CA ASN A 3 8.34 -60.38 28.89
C ASN A 3 8.83 -58.92 29.06
N ILE A 4 8.49 -58.33 30.21
CA ILE A 4 8.84 -56.96 30.66
C ILE A 4 10.30 -56.84 31.17
N CYS A 5 11.08 -57.93 31.12
CA CYS A 5 12.43 -58.02 31.69
C CYS A 5 13.56 -57.29 30.92
N GLU A 6 13.27 -56.53 29.86
CA GLU A 6 14.30 -55.71 29.19
C GLU A 6 14.43 -54.29 29.77
N ILE A 7 13.44 -53.84 30.56
CA ILE A 7 13.54 -52.56 31.31
C ILE A 7 14.39 -52.74 32.59
N ASP A 8 14.40 -53.96 33.17
CA ASP A 8 15.15 -54.29 34.39
C ASP A 8 16.68 -54.17 34.27
N LYS A 9 17.22 -54.13 33.05
CA LYS A 9 18.68 -53.97 32.85
C LYS A 9 19.15 -52.52 32.88
N PHE A 10 18.26 -51.53 32.89
CA PHE A 10 18.66 -50.12 32.76
C PHE A 10 18.81 -49.35 34.07
N LEU A 11 18.28 -49.86 35.20
CA LEU A 11 18.30 -49.16 36.50
C LEU A 11 19.39 -49.66 37.46
N ILE A 12 20.25 -50.59 37.04
CA ILE A 12 21.33 -51.12 37.88
C ILE A 12 22.69 -50.95 37.17
N LYS A 13 23.27 -49.75 37.31
CA LYS A 13 24.73 -49.62 37.34
C LYS A 13 25.10 -48.59 38.42
N ARG A 14 25.39 -49.12 39.60
CA ARG A 14 26.06 -48.38 40.69
C ARG A 14 27.53 -48.23 40.30
N GLU A 15 28.00 -47.00 40.07
CA GLU A 15 29.42 -46.66 40.22
C GLU A 15 29.56 -45.40 41.09
N VAL A 16 30.14 -45.65 42.27
CA VAL A 16 30.97 -44.81 43.16
C VAL A 16 30.67 -43.31 43.27
N VAL A 17 30.19 -42.96 44.47
CA VAL A 17 29.91 -41.62 45.00
C VAL A 17 31.21 -40.82 45.25
N MET A 18 31.30 -39.60 44.72
CA MET A 18 32.06 -38.50 45.34
C MET A 18 31.08 -37.50 45.99
N PRO A 19 31.41 -36.89 47.15
CA PRO A 19 30.44 -36.14 47.94
C PRO A 19 30.56 -34.63 47.70
N PHE A 20 29.55 -33.93 47.16
CA PHE A 20 29.40 -32.47 47.42
C PHE A 20 27.96 -31.94 47.27
N LYS A 21 27.52 -31.33 48.40
CA LYS A 21 26.71 -30.12 48.63
C LYS A 21 25.29 -29.97 48.05
N ALA A 22 24.33 -30.35 48.91
CA ALA A 22 23.20 -29.55 49.43
C ALA A 22 22.33 -28.77 48.43
N ASN A 23 21.45 -29.49 47.73
CA ASN A 23 20.00 -29.25 47.62
C ASN A 23 19.37 -30.56 47.10
N TYR A 24 19.31 -31.55 47.99
CA TYR A 24 19.03 -32.96 47.70
C TYR A 24 17.73 -33.36 48.41
N PHE A 25 16.61 -33.39 47.70
CA PHE A 25 15.33 -33.92 48.20
C PHE A 25 14.61 -34.46 46.95
N PHE A 26 14.63 -35.74 46.60
CA PHE A 26 13.78 -36.82 47.17
C PHE A 26 14.35 -38.24 47.03
N TYR A 27 15.55 -38.41 46.46
CA TYR A 27 15.82 -39.64 45.70
C TYR A 27 16.61 -40.76 46.39
N GLU A 28 17.17 -40.58 47.58
CA GLU A 28 18.12 -41.61 48.05
C GLU A 28 17.52 -42.79 48.80
N ASN A 29 16.27 -42.79 49.29
CA ASN A 29 15.73 -43.97 50.02
C ASN A 29 14.18 -44.14 50.09
N LYS A 30 13.35 -43.37 49.35
CA LYS A 30 11.88 -43.37 49.58
C LYS A 30 10.99 -43.82 48.42
N ILE A 31 11.49 -43.87 47.18
CA ILE A 31 10.72 -44.39 46.04
C ILE A 31 11.04 -45.88 45.91
N LEU A 32 10.05 -46.73 46.18
CA LEU A 32 10.16 -48.17 45.95
C LEU A 32 10.18 -48.40 44.43
N CYS A 33 11.01 -49.32 43.92
CA CYS A 33 10.97 -49.70 42.49
C CYS A 33 9.53 -50.06 42.09
N THR A 34 8.89 -49.21 41.29
CA THR A 34 7.55 -49.44 40.77
C THR A 34 7.60 -49.87 39.32
N ASN A 35 6.78 -50.87 38.96
CA ASN A 35 6.66 -51.37 37.58
C ASN A 35 5.88 -50.42 36.64
N SER A 36 5.45 -49.25 37.12
CA SER A 36 4.57 -48.31 36.41
C SER A 36 4.99 -46.85 36.62
N LEU A 37 4.96 -46.04 35.56
CA LEU A 37 5.21 -44.59 35.61
C LEU A 37 4.18 -43.87 36.50
N ILE A 38 2.93 -44.35 36.51
CA ILE A 38 1.85 -43.75 37.33
C ILE A 38 2.15 -43.96 38.82
N ASP A 39 2.56 -45.16 39.21
CA ASP A 39 2.85 -45.49 40.61
C ASP A 39 4.07 -44.69 41.12
N MET A 40 5.08 -44.49 40.25
CA MET A 40 6.21 -43.59 40.54
C MET A 40 5.72 -42.15 40.77
N CYS A 41 4.85 -41.64 39.91
CA CYS A 41 4.31 -40.28 40.04
C CYS A 41 3.44 -40.12 41.29
N LEU A 42 2.64 -41.12 41.66
CA LEU A 42 1.86 -41.14 42.89
C LEU A 42 2.77 -41.11 44.13
N GLN A 43 3.83 -41.92 44.15
CA GLN A 43 4.81 -41.88 45.24
C GLN A 43 5.49 -40.52 45.35
N ILE A 44 5.92 -39.92 44.24
CA ILE A 44 6.51 -38.57 44.26
C ILE A 44 5.52 -37.57 44.86
N LYS A 45 4.26 -37.59 44.43
CA LYS A 45 3.20 -36.71 44.95
C LYS A 45 2.91 -36.93 46.44
N ASP A 46 2.88 -38.17 46.89
CA ASP A 46 2.63 -38.50 48.30
C ASP A 46 3.77 -38.06 49.21
N ILE A 47 5.03 -38.20 48.76
CA ILE A 47 6.18 -37.77 49.54
C ILE A 47 6.27 -36.23 49.56
N THR A 48 5.97 -35.54 48.47
CA THR A 48 5.99 -34.06 48.41
C THR A 48 4.84 -33.41 49.19
N ASN A 49 3.66 -34.04 49.26
CA ASN A 49 2.53 -33.55 50.07
C ASN A 49 2.83 -33.48 51.58
N THR A 50 3.93 -34.10 52.03
CA THR A 50 4.37 -34.04 53.43
C THR A 50 5.37 -32.91 53.72
N ASP A 51 5.78 -32.15 52.70
CA ASP A 51 6.75 -31.05 52.79
C ASP A 51 6.37 -29.91 51.80
N ASP A 52 5.79 -28.82 52.32
CA ASP A 52 5.25 -27.73 51.49
C ASP A 52 6.30 -27.03 50.61
N ASP A 53 7.57 -27.04 51.01
CA ASP A 53 8.68 -26.45 50.24
C ASP A 53 8.99 -27.24 48.95
N CYS A 54 8.49 -28.48 48.86
CA CYS A 54 8.75 -29.39 47.75
C CYS A 54 7.67 -29.37 46.65
N ASN A 55 6.56 -28.64 46.86
CA ASN A 55 5.43 -28.54 45.92
C ASN A 55 5.73 -27.71 44.65
N GLN A 56 6.98 -27.29 44.46
CA GLN A 56 7.47 -26.58 43.27
C GLN A 56 8.74 -27.23 42.68
N SER A 57 9.14 -28.42 43.16
CA SER A 57 10.29 -29.13 42.60
C SER A 57 10.02 -29.64 41.18
N SER A 58 11.08 -29.83 40.41
CA SER A 58 11.00 -30.36 39.04
C SER A 58 10.37 -31.75 39.00
N GLU A 59 10.64 -32.60 40.01
CA GLU A 59 10.07 -33.94 40.13
C GLU A 59 8.58 -33.90 40.46
N PHE A 60 8.17 -33.01 41.37
CA PHE A 60 6.76 -32.81 41.68
C PHE A 60 5.97 -32.30 40.48
N LEU A 61 6.49 -31.27 39.79
CA LEU A 61 5.83 -30.70 38.62
C LEU A 61 5.72 -31.73 37.48
N PHE A 62 6.74 -32.55 37.26
CA PHE A 62 6.66 -33.66 36.30
C PHE A 62 5.61 -34.71 36.70
N ALA A 63 5.66 -35.20 37.95
CA ALA A 63 4.71 -36.19 38.45
C ALA A 63 3.27 -35.68 38.38
N ASN A 64 3.03 -34.45 38.82
CA ASN A 64 1.72 -33.81 38.80
C ASN A 64 1.24 -33.55 37.36
N THR A 65 2.16 -33.30 36.42
CA THR A 65 1.83 -33.23 34.98
C THR A 65 1.29 -34.57 34.45
N ILE A 66 1.98 -35.69 34.74
CA ILE A 66 1.57 -37.03 34.30
C ILE A 66 0.25 -37.45 34.95
N LEU A 67 0.07 -37.19 36.24
CA LEU A 67 -1.17 -37.51 36.95
C LEU A 67 -2.34 -36.68 36.44
N ALA A 68 -2.18 -35.36 36.26
CA ALA A 68 -3.20 -34.51 35.69
C ALA A 68 -3.59 -34.95 34.26
N PHE A 69 -2.62 -35.43 33.47
CA PHE A 69 -2.90 -36.03 32.16
C PHE A 69 -3.74 -37.31 32.27
N VAL A 70 -3.47 -38.18 33.23
CA VAL A 70 -4.24 -39.41 33.48
C VAL A 70 -5.66 -39.07 33.92
N ASP A 71 -5.82 -38.08 34.80
CA ASP A 71 -7.09 -37.61 35.35
C ASP A 71 -7.90 -36.74 34.36
N LYS A 72 -7.35 -36.47 33.17
CA LYS A 72 -7.92 -35.59 32.13
C LYS A 72 -8.05 -34.13 32.57
N ASP A 73 -7.32 -33.71 33.60
CA ASP A 73 -7.16 -32.29 33.94
C ASP A 73 -6.06 -31.67 33.08
N TYR A 74 -6.42 -31.39 31.83
CA TYR A 74 -5.49 -30.82 30.87
C TYR A 74 -5.10 -29.37 31.20
N SER A 75 -5.85 -28.65 32.03
CA SER A 75 -5.47 -27.28 32.43
C SER A 75 -4.27 -27.34 33.36
N LEU A 76 -4.37 -28.11 34.43
CA LEU A 76 -3.30 -28.29 35.41
C LEU A 76 -2.06 -28.94 34.78
N GLN A 77 -2.26 -29.92 33.89
CA GLN A 77 -1.19 -30.56 33.13
C GLN A 77 -0.34 -29.54 32.35
N ARG A 78 -0.99 -28.64 31.61
CA ARG A 78 -0.29 -27.62 30.81
C ARG A 78 0.43 -26.61 31.69
N GLU A 79 -0.22 -26.15 32.75
CA GLU A 79 0.37 -25.20 33.71
C GLU A 79 1.64 -25.78 34.34
N ASN A 80 1.60 -27.02 34.84
CA ASN A 80 2.78 -27.67 35.41
C ASN A 80 3.89 -27.90 34.36
N SER A 81 3.52 -28.24 33.12
CA SER A 81 4.49 -28.43 32.03
C SER A 81 5.23 -27.13 31.69
N ILE A 82 4.53 -26.00 31.71
CA ILE A 82 5.14 -24.68 31.50
C ILE A 82 6.01 -24.29 32.70
N ARG A 83 5.57 -24.54 33.95
CA ARG A 83 6.39 -24.30 35.15
C ARG A 83 7.71 -25.05 35.14
N LEU A 84 7.74 -26.27 34.58
CA LEU A 84 8.99 -27.02 34.39
C LEU A 84 10.00 -26.25 33.53
N LEU A 85 9.56 -25.50 32.51
CA LEU A 85 10.50 -24.72 31.69
C LEU A 85 11.24 -23.65 32.50
N PHE A 86 10.58 -23.05 33.48
CA PHE A 86 11.18 -22.07 34.41
C PHE A 86 12.15 -22.70 35.41
N LYS A 87 12.30 -24.02 35.38
CA LYS A 87 13.27 -24.80 36.16
C LYS A 87 14.47 -25.26 35.32
N LYS A 88 14.66 -24.73 34.10
CA LYS A 88 15.70 -25.19 33.16
C LYS A 88 17.13 -25.12 33.71
N ASP A 89 17.41 -24.17 34.59
CA ASP A 89 18.76 -23.96 35.13
C ASP A 89 19.00 -24.79 36.41
N GLU A 90 17.98 -25.53 36.88
CA GLU A 90 18.12 -26.49 37.97
C GLU A 90 18.70 -27.82 37.47
N TYR A 91 19.41 -28.53 38.35
CA TYR A 91 19.92 -29.86 38.04
C TYR A 91 18.75 -30.82 37.80
N ILE A 92 18.75 -31.51 36.66
CA ILE A 92 17.77 -32.55 36.35
C ILE A 92 18.28 -33.89 36.89
N PRO A 93 17.58 -34.52 37.85
CA PRO A 93 17.95 -35.85 38.32
C PRO A 93 17.96 -36.87 37.17
N VAL A 94 18.94 -37.77 37.16
CA VAL A 94 19.06 -38.83 36.13
C VAL A 94 17.78 -39.68 36.03
N SER A 95 17.12 -39.95 37.15
CA SER A 95 15.83 -40.65 37.21
C SER A 95 14.72 -39.89 36.49
N LEU A 96 14.61 -38.57 36.71
CA LEU A 96 13.65 -37.70 36.03
C LEU A 96 13.96 -37.58 34.53
N LEU A 97 15.23 -37.41 34.18
CA LEU A 97 15.68 -37.38 32.79
C LEU A 97 15.31 -38.67 32.04
N ASN A 98 15.57 -39.82 32.67
CA ASN A 98 15.18 -41.12 32.14
C ASN A 98 13.66 -41.25 32.04
N ALA A 99 12.90 -40.80 33.05
CA ALA A 99 11.44 -40.80 33.02
C ALA A 99 10.87 -39.94 31.88
N ILE A 100 11.44 -38.76 31.62
CA ILE A 100 11.09 -37.90 30.49
C ILE A 100 11.38 -38.61 29.17
N ASN A 101 12.57 -39.18 29.01
CA ASN A 101 12.95 -39.88 27.77
C ASN A 101 12.11 -41.13 27.52
N CYS A 102 11.66 -41.82 28.57
CA CYS A 102 10.81 -43.00 28.50
C CYS A 102 9.30 -42.67 28.46
N SER A 103 8.91 -41.42 28.66
CA SER A 103 7.49 -41.01 28.66
C SER A 103 6.81 -41.29 27.31
N THR A 104 7.56 -41.24 26.21
CA THR A 104 7.12 -41.68 24.88
C THR A 104 6.55 -43.09 24.90
N VAL A 105 7.29 -44.08 25.41
CA VAL A 105 6.87 -45.49 25.51
C VAL A 105 5.61 -45.66 26.36
N PHE A 106 5.44 -44.82 27.39
CA PHE A 106 4.23 -44.82 28.22
C PHE A 106 3.01 -44.34 27.43
N PHE A 107 3.15 -43.26 26.68
CA PHE A 107 2.05 -42.72 25.87
C PHE A 107 1.70 -43.61 24.66
N GLU A 108 2.69 -44.22 24.02
CA GLU A 108 2.55 -45.24 22.95
C GLU A 108 1.66 -46.41 23.37
N LYS A 109 1.85 -46.90 24.60
CA LYS A 109 1.11 -48.05 25.14
C LYS A 109 -0.33 -47.73 25.55
N LYS A 110 -0.62 -46.46 25.89
CA LYS A 110 -1.95 -46.04 26.37
C LYS A 110 -2.96 -45.89 25.23
N ASP A 111 -2.53 -45.45 24.05
CA ASP A 111 -3.44 -45.17 22.92
C ASP A 111 -3.77 -46.38 22.04
N ASN A 112 -3.12 -47.54 22.23
CA ASN A 112 -3.42 -48.81 21.54
C ASN A 112 -3.54 -48.69 20.00
N SER A 113 -2.96 -47.66 19.40
CA SER A 113 -3.26 -47.25 18.03
C SER A 113 -2.22 -47.68 17.00
N GLY A 114 -1.13 -48.35 17.41
CA GLY A 114 -0.12 -48.89 16.48
C GLY A 114 0.55 -47.85 15.57
N LEU A 115 0.22 -46.57 15.74
CA LEU A 115 0.94 -45.44 15.19
C LEU A 115 2.18 -45.32 16.06
N ILE A 116 3.29 -45.91 15.58
CA ILE A 116 4.62 -45.40 15.86
C ILE A 116 4.46 -43.88 15.84
N PHE A 117 4.76 -43.16 16.94
CA PHE A 117 4.76 -41.70 16.89
C PHE A 117 5.47 -41.35 15.59
N ASP A 118 4.77 -40.78 14.62
CA ASP A 118 5.43 -40.12 13.53
C ASP A 118 6.23 -39.05 14.25
N ARG A 119 7.50 -39.37 14.56
CA ARG A 119 8.52 -38.40 14.90
C ARG A 119 8.33 -37.41 13.77
N LEU A 120 7.75 -36.24 14.02
CA LEU A 120 7.68 -35.23 12.98
C LEU A 120 9.13 -35.06 12.56
N GLU A 121 9.46 -35.60 11.39
CA GLU A 121 10.81 -35.56 10.88
C GLU A 121 11.14 -34.08 10.73
N GLY A 122 12.17 -33.62 11.43
CA GLY A 122 12.69 -32.26 11.29
C GLY A 122 12.66 -31.36 12.52
N VAL A 123 12.09 -31.76 13.66
CA VAL A 123 12.13 -30.90 14.86
C VAL A 123 13.47 -31.08 15.60
N GLU A 124 14.13 -29.96 15.92
CA GLU A 124 15.39 -29.78 16.68
C GLU A 124 15.40 -30.35 18.10
N LEU A 125 14.44 -31.21 18.40
CA LEU A 125 14.22 -31.75 19.72
C LEU A 125 15.39 -32.57 20.21
N ASN A 126 16.23 -33.17 19.37
CA ASN A 126 17.33 -34.02 19.86
C ASN A 126 18.29 -33.26 20.78
N GLU A 127 18.55 -31.98 20.47
CA GLU A 127 19.42 -31.08 21.24
C GLU A 127 18.64 -30.20 22.23
N ALA A 128 17.31 -30.23 22.17
CA ALA A 128 16.45 -29.46 23.07
C ALA A 128 16.58 -29.89 24.54
N HIS A 129 16.40 -28.92 25.42
CA HIS A 129 16.34 -29.17 26.85
C HIS A 129 15.20 -30.17 27.18
N PRO A 130 15.39 -31.13 28.10
CA PRO A 130 14.45 -32.22 28.35
C PRO A 130 12.99 -31.80 28.60
N TYR A 131 12.77 -30.63 29.20
CA TYR A 131 11.43 -30.11 29.45
C TYR A 131 10.69 -29.67 28.17
N PHE A 132 11.38 -29.12 27.15
CA PHE A 132 10.74 -28.85 25.85
C PHE A 132 10.41 -30.16 25.12
N LYS A 133 11.30 -31.17 25.20
CA LYS A 133 11.01 -32.52 24.70
C LYS A 133 9.75 -33.10 25.33
N PHE A 134 9.61 -32.92 26.64
CA PHE A 134 8.44 -33.40 27.37
C PHE A 134 7.13 -32.77 26.89
N ILE A 135 7.08 -31.45 26.74
CA ILE A 135 5.91 -30.75 26.16
C ILE A 135 5.62 -31.26 24.75
N TYR A 136 6.66 -31.44 23.93
CA TYR A 136 6.48 -31.97 22.59
C TYR A 136 5.88 -33.39 22.59
N TYR A 137 6.32 -34.27 23.49
CA TYR A 137 5.73 -35.60 23.63
C TYR A 137 4.25 -35.51 24.01
N LEU A 138 3.89 -34.65 24.96
CA LEU A 138 2.50 -34.42 25.36
C LEU A 138 1.64 -33.90 24.20
N LEU A 139 2.18 -33.05 23.32
CA LEU A 139 1.49 -32.60 22.11
C LEU A 139 1.28 -33.74 21.11
N GLY A 140 2.21 -34.69 21.02
CA GLY A 140 2.12 -35.86 20.15
C GLY A 140 1.00 -36.84 20.49
N VAL A 141 0.54 -36.83 21.75
CA VAL A 141 -0.58 -37.66 22.24
C VAL A 141 -1.95 -37.01 21.98
N ASP A 142 -1.99 -35.69 21.83
CA ASP A 142 -3.21 -35.00 21.42
C ASP A 142 -3.39 -35.15 19.89
N SER A 143 -4.47 -35.82 19.47
CA SER A 143 -4.80 -36.05 18.06
C SER A 143 -4.89 -34.74 17.24
N ASN A 144 -5.06 -33.59 17.89
CA ASN A 144 -5.12 -32.27 17.27
C ASN A 144 -3.87 -31.40 17.50
N LYS A 145 -2.85 -31.90 18.21
CA LYS A 145 -1.61 -31.16 18.55
C LYS A 145 -1.88 -29.73 19.02
N LYS A 146 -2.80 -29.54 19.98
CA LYS A 146 -3.28 -28.21 20.41
C LYS A 146 -2.21 -27.49 21.24
N ILE A 147 -1.36 -26.74 20.57
CA ILE A 147 -0.30 -25.90 21.16
C ILE A 147 -0.83 -24.56 21.68
N GLU A 148 -1.95 -24.02 21.18
CA GLU A 148 -2.46 -22.71 21.65
C GLU A 148 -2.73 -22.64 23.16
N PRO A 149 -3.29 -23.68 23.81
CA PRO A 149 -3.41 -23.70 25.26
C PRO A 149 -2.08 -23.62 26.02
N TYR A 150 -0.99 -24.19 25.48
CA TYR A 150 0.34 -24.07 26.08
C TYR A 150 0.90 -22.64 25.91
N ILE A 151 0.69 -22.01 24.75
CA ILE A 151 1.03 -20.60 24.52
C ILE A 151 0.29 -19.71 25.54
N ASN A 152 -1.00 -19.96 25.76
CA ASN A 152 -1.79 -19.20 26.73
C ASN A 152 -1.33 -19.42 28.17
N ALA A 153 -0.93 -20.64 28.54
CA ALA A 153 -0.35 -20.91 29.85
C ALA A 153 0.99 -20.20 30.03
N LEU A 154 1.87 -20.23 29.03
CA LEU A 154 3.14 -19.50 29.03
C LEU A 154 2.92 -18.00 29.19
N LYS A 155 1.99 -17.40 28.42
CA LYS A 155 1.65 -15.98 28.52
C LYS A 155 1.16 -15.55 29.91
N LYS A 156 0.42 -16.43 30.61
CA LYS A 156 -0.09 -16.16 31.96
C LYS A 156 0.98 -16.24 33.04
N MET A 157 2.03 -17.03 32.82
CA MET A 157 3.10 -17.28 33.80
C MET A 157 4.33 -16.40 33.57
N TYR A 158 4.35 -15.64 32.48
CA TYR A 158 5.47 -14.78 32.14
C TYR A 158 5.35 -13.46 32.91
N ASP A 159 6.26 -13.23 33.87
CA ASP A 159 6.26 -12.04 34.73
C ASP A 159 7.34 -11.00 34.35
N GLY A 160 8.21 -11.31 33.39
CA GLY A 160 9.11 -10.33 32.75
C GLY A 160 10.55 -10.32 33.28
N ASP A 161 10.95 -11.29 34.11
CA ASP A 161 12.32 -11.41 34.61
C ASP A 161 13.29 -11.92 33.53
N ILE A 162 14.59 -11.61 33.65
CA ILE A 162 15.62 -11.90 32.62
C ILE A 162 15.74 -13.41 32.32
N VAL A 163 15.50 -14.28 33.32
CA VAL A 163 15.51 -15.75 33.19
C VAL A 163 14.32 -16.23 32.34
N ASP A 164 13.24 -15.45 32.27
CA ASP A 164 12.02 -15.79 31.54
C ASP A 164 12.18 -15.56 30.02
N GLN A 165 13.04 -14.64 29.61
CA GLN A 165 13.20 -14.26 28.19
C GLN A 165 13.77 -15.40 27.35
N GLU A 166 14.75 -16.15 27.86
CA GLU A 166 15.31 -17.31 27.14
C GLU A 166 14.27 -18.40 26.93
N ILE A 167 13.47 -18.69 27.96
CA ILE A 167 12.39 -19.67 27.87
C ILE A 167 11.38 -19.25 26.80
N LEU A 168 11.03 -17.96 26.77
CA LEU A 168 10.10 -17.43 25.78
C LEU A 168 10.65 -17.53 24.35
N ILE A 169 11.93 -17.24 24.14
CA ILE A 169 12.60 -17.38 22.84
C ILE A 169 12.65 -18.85 22.42
N TYR A 170 13.19 -19.74 23.25
CA TYR A 170 13.30 -21.16 22.91
C TYR A 170 11.94 -21.81 22.70
N PHE A 171 10.94 -21.46 23.51
CA PHE A 171 9.58 -21.95 23.30
C PHE A 171 9.05 -21.53 21.92
N TYR A 172 9.29 -20.28 21.51
CA TYR A 172 8.92 -19.81 20.19
C TYR A 172 9.65 -20.59 19.08
N GLU A 173 10.98 -20.71 19.17
CA GLU A 173 11.78 -21.46 18.17
C GLU A 173 11.32 -22.91 18.02
N TYR A 174 11.08 -23.64 19.13
CA TYR A 174 10.66 -25.04 19.06
C TYR A 174 9.25 -25.27 18.55
N PHE A 175 8.32 -24.32 18.79
CA PHE A 175 6.89 -24.58 18.60
C PHE A 175 6.19 -23.69 17.57
N HIS A 176 6.83 -22.65 17.03
CA HIS A 176 6.21 -21.80 16.00
C HIS A 176 5.81 -22.59 14.75
N ASP A 177 6.59 -23.60 14.35
CA ASP A 177 6.31 -24.42 13.16
C ASP A 177 4.97 -25.19 13.28
N ILE A 178 4.57 -25.55 14.50
CA ILE A 178 3.28 -26.22 14.78
C ILE A 178 2.09 -25.29 14.50
N ILE A 179 2.26 -23.98 14.71
CA ILE A 179 1.21 -22.97 14.47
C ILE A 179 1.40 -22.17 13.18
N LYS A 180 2.39 -22.48 12.34
CA LYS A 180 2.66 -21.72 11.10
C LYS A 180 1.47 -21.64 10.15
N SER A 181 0.60 -22.66 10.16
CA SER A 181 -0.63 -22.70 9.37
C SER A 181 -1.76 -21.85 9.96
N LYS A 182 -1.66 -21.46 11.24
CA LYS A 182 -2.63 -20.65 11.98
C LYS A 182 -2.12 -19.21 12.13
N LEU A 183 -2.04 -18.50 11.01
CA LEU A 183 -1.36 -17.20 10.89
C LEU A 183 -1.73 -16.17 11.98
N LYS A 184 -3.03 -16.03 12.32
CA LYS A 184 -3.46 -15.07 13.36
C LYS A 184 -2.91 -15.41 14.75
N VAL A 185 -2.84 -16.70 15.08
CA VAL A 185 -2.30 -17.16 16.37
C VAL A 185 -0.80 -16.90 16.42
N LEU A 186 -0.10 -17.21 15.31
CA LEU A 186 1.32 -16.95 15.19
C LEU A 186 1.62 -15.45 15.27
N GLU A 187 0.91 -14.59 14.55
CA GLU A 187 1.07 -13.12 14.60
C GLU A 187 0.96 -12.58 16.03
N VAL A 188 -0.09 -12.98 16.75
CA VAL A 188 -0.30 -12.57 18.15
C VAL A 188 0.79 -13.15 19.08
N PHE A 189 1.32 -14.34 18.79
CA PHE A 189 2.39 -14.93 19.58
C PHE A 189 3.75 -14.27 19.29
N THR A 190 4.11 -14.07 18.02
CA THR A 190 5.31 -13.35 17.59
C THR A 190 5.36 -11.95 18.20
N GLN A 191 4.23 -11.21 18.16
CA GLN A 191 4.16 -9.88 18.75
C GLN A 191 4.31 -9.91 20.27
N PHE A 192 3.70 -10.89 20.94
CA PHE A 192 3.87 -11.08 22.38
C PHE A 192 5.33 -11.34 22.74
N VAL A 193 6.00 -12.25 22.04
CA VAL A 193 7.43 -12.54 22.26
C VAL A 193 8.27 -11.29 22.03
N PHE A 194 8.12 -10.65 20.88
CA PHE A 194 8.88 -9.44 20.52
C PHE A 194 8.73 -8.30 21.54
N ASN A 195 7.56 -8.14 22.15
CA ASN A 195 7.30 -7.10 23.14
C ASN A 195 7.92 -7.39 24.52
N ASN A 196 8.25 -8.65 24.80
CA ASN A 196 8.67 -9.11 26.12
C ASN A 196 10.16 -9.49 26.21
N ILE A 197 10.90 -9.45 25.11
CA ILE A 197 12.33 -9.75 25.06
C ILE A 197 13.15 -8.50 24.72
N HIS A 198 14.41 -8.46 25.16
CA HIS A 198 15.34 -7.43 24.72
C HIS A 198 15.60 -7.52 23.21
N LYS A 199 15.76 -6.36 22.57
CA LYS A 199 15.83 -6.26 21.10
C LYS A 199 17.09 -6.90 20.50
N ASP A 200 18.17 -6.97 21.26
CA ASP A 200 19.41 -7.66 20.92
C ASP A 200 19.29 -9.20 20.94
N LYS A 201 18.28 -9.75 21.61
CA LYS A 201 18.00 -11.19 21.68
C LYS A 201 17.01 -11.70 20.64
N VAL A 202 16.47 -10.81 19.80
CA VAL A 202 15.47 -11.19 18.78
C VAL A 202 16.15 -12.04 17.71
N THR A 203 15.58 -13.22 17.45
CA THR A 203 16.13 -14.21 16.54
C THR A 203 15.73 -13.95 15.09
N GLN A 204 16.41 -14.62 14.16
CA GLN A 204 16.04 -14.63 12.76
C GLN A 204 14.59 -15.07 12.52
N THR A 205 14.11 -16.12 13.19
CA THR A 205 12.72 -16.59 13.04
C THR A 205 11.71 -15.50 13.43
N ILE A 206 11.94 -14.81 14.56
CA ILE A 206 11.05 -13.73 15.01
C ILE A 206 11.07 -12.56 14.02
N TRP A 207 12.25 -12.11 13.58
CA TRP A 207 12.36 -11.02 12.59
C TRP A 207 11.69 -11.37 11.25
N PHE A 208 11.85 -12.62 10.80
CA PHE A 208 11.19 -13.09 9.57
C PHE A 208 9.67 -12.96 9.68
N PHE A 209 9.06 -13.47 10.76
CA PHE A 209 7.61 -13.40 10.91
C PHE A 209 7.11 -11.96 11.14
N LEU A 210 7.85 -11.12 11.86
CA LEU A 210 7.55 -9.69 11.96
C LEU A 210 7.56 -9.01 10.59
N SER A 211 8.56 -9.29 9.75
CA SER A 211 8.60 -8.80 8.37
C SER A 211 7.40 -9.32 7.57
N TYR A 212 7.15 -10.63 7.60
CA TYR A 212 6.07 -11.30 6.88
C TYR A 212 4.69 -10.71 7.20
N PHE A 213 4.37 -10.45 8.47
CA PHE A 213 3.07 -9.90 8.87
C PHE A 213 2.85 -8.42 8.51
N ASN A 214 3.92 -7.71 8.16
CA ASN A 214 3.87 -6.31 7.71
C ASN A 214 3.88 -6.16 6.17
N LEU A 215 4.18 -7.23 5.41
CA LEU A 215 4.14 -7.18 3.94
C LEU A 215 2.79 -6.65 3.44
N SER A 216 2.84 -5.74 2.47
CA SER A 216 1.71 -5.03 1.86
C SER A 216 0.92 -4.10 2.80
N LYS A 217 0.95 -4.30 4.12
CA LYS A 217 0.36 -3.38 5.10
C LYS A 217 1.27 -2.17 5.34
N ASP A 218 2.55 -2.43 5.55
CA ASP A 218 3.62 -1.47 5.80
C ASP A 218 4.93 -2.08 5.29
N ASP A 219 5.14 -1.99 3.97
CA ASP A 219 6.30 -2.58 3.30
C ASP A 219 7.62 -1.95 3.78
N SER A 220 7.64 -0.66 4.15
CA SER A 220 8.81 0.00 4.71
C SER A 220 9.24 -0.65 6.02
N LYS A 221 8.29 -0.89 6.92
CA LYS A 221 8.56 -1.59 8.19
C LYS A 221 8.90 -3.06 7.98
N ALA A 222 8.28 -3.72 6.99
CA ALA A 222 8.63 -5.09 6.63
C ALA A 222 10.10 -5.22 6.18
N ILE A 223 10.59 -4.25 5.39
CA ILE A 223 11.99 -4.16 4.94
C ILE A 223 12.93 -3.88 6.12
N GLU A 224 12.57 -2.95 7.02
CA GLU A 224 13.34 -2.67 8.25
C GLU A 224 13.57 -3.95 9.08
N TYR A 225 12.51 -4.74 9.31
CA TYR A 225 12.62 -6.02 10.02
C TYR A 225 13.46 -7.06 9.25
N ALA A 226 13.38 -7.07 7.92
CA ALA A 226 14.23 -7.94 7.11
C ALA A 226 15.71 -7.54 7.17
N ASN A 227 16.03 -6.26 7.33
CA ASN A 227 17.41 -5.82 7.55
C ASN A 227 17.94 -6.31 8.92
N ASN A 228 17.12 -6.21 9.98
CA ASN A 228 17.50 -6.72 11.32
C ASN A 228 17.72 -8.23 11.35
N PHE A 229 16.97 -8.99 10.55
CA PHE A 229 17.16 -10.43 10.38
C PHE A 229 18.63 -10.79 10.04
N MET A 230 19.27 -10.03 9.15
CA MET A 230 20.59 -10.37 8.61
C MET A 230 21.69 -10.45 9.67
N GLY A 231 21.60 -9.63 10.73
CA GLY A 231 22.57 -9.58 11.83
C GLY A 231 22.17 -10.41 13.06
N SER A 232 21.02 -11.06 13.04
CA SER A 232 20.45 -11.73 14.22
C SER A 232 20.88 -13.18 14.34
N ALA A 233 20.86 -13.71 15.57
CA ALA A 233 21.18 -15.10 15.84
C ALA A 233 20.16 -16.03 15.14
N ASN A 234 20.68 -17.00 14.38
CA ASN A 234 19.90 -18.11 13.89
C ASN A 234 19.95 -19.25 14.90
N LEU A 235 18.87 -19.43 15.67
CA LEU A 235 18.73 -20.54 16.59
C LEU A 235 18.20 -21.80 15.89
N ALA A 236 17.79 -21.69 14.62
CA ALA A 236 17.33 -22.80 13.82
C ALA A 236 18.51 -23.57 13.19
N HIS A 237 18.61 -24.86 13.47
CA HIS A 237 19.56 -25.81 12.89
C HIS A 237 19.01 -26.51 11.64
N THR A 238 17.68 -26.69 11.51
CA THR A 238 17.09 -27.53 10.44
C THR A 238 16.28 -26.78 9.39
N TYR A 239 15.91 -25.52 9.63
CA TYR A 239 15.15 -24.70 8.68
C TYR A 239 15.80 -23.33 8.48
N SER A 240 15.58 -22.75 7.29
CA SER A 240 16.05 -21.41 6.95
C SER A 240 14.97 -20.65 6.20
N TYR A 241 14.61 -19.48 6.73
CA TYR A 241 13.66 -18.57 6.09
C TYR A 241 14.32 -17.63 5.06
N ASN A 242 15.62 -17.76 4.81
CA ASN A 242 16.40 -16.87 3.94
C ASN A 242 15.75 -16.70 2.57
N LYS A 243 15.38 -17.81 1.90
CA LYS A 243 14.75 -17.73 0.56
C LYS A 243 13.48 -16.87 0.59
N ALA A 244 12.57 -17.21 1.51
CA ALA A 244 11.29 -16.53 1.61
C ALA A 244 11.46 -15.05 2.00
N LEU A 245 12.38 -14.76 2.92
CA LEU A 245 12.73 -13.40 3.31
C LEU A 245 13.21 -12.60 2.09
N TYR A 246 14.25 -13.08 1.39
CA TYR A 246 14.82 -12.36 0.24
C TYR A 246 13.78 -12.12 -0.85
N THR A 247 13.01 -13.14 -1.23
CA THR A 247 11.94 -13.00 -2.23
C THR A 247 10.92 -11.95 -1.81
N ASN A 248 10.46 -11.98 -0.57
CA ASN A 248 9.43 -11.06 -0.07
C ASN A 248 9.97 -9.63 0.06
N THR A 249 11.17 -9.47 0.58
CA THR A 249 11.81 -8.16 0.77
C THR A 249 12.13 -7.50 -0.56
N LEU A 250 12.64 -8.24 -1.56
CA LEU A 250 12.84 -7.69 -2.90
C LEU A 250 11.53 -7.20 -3.51
N ARG A 251 10.45 -7.99 -3.42
CA ARG A 251 9.13 -7.58 -3.92
C ARG A 251 8.59 -6.36 -3.16
N ALA A 252 8.77 -6.29 -1.84
CA ALA A 252 8.38 -5.13 -1.03
C ALA A 252 9.18 -3.89 -1.45
N ALA A 253 10.51 -4.02 -1.58
CA ALA A 253 11.39 -2.94 -2.00
C ALA A 253 11.01 -2.39 -3.39
N ILE A 254 10.67 -3.27 -4.34
CA ILE A 254 10.14 -2.84 -5.64
C ILE A 254 8.82 -2.08 -5.49
N ARG A 255 7.87 -2.55 -4.65
CA ARG A 255 6.56 -1.88 -4.48
C ARG A 255 6.72 -0.46 -3.94
N VAL A 256 7.57 -0.26 -2.94
CA VAL A 256 7.78 1.05 -2.31
C VAL A 256 8.95 1.85 -2.89
N SER A 257 9.57 1.35 -3.97
CA SER A 257 10.74 1.98 -4.61
C SER A 257 11.92 2.22 -3.64
N ALA A 258 12.13 1.29 -2.71
CA ALA A 258 13.26 1.29 -1.78
C ALA A 258 14.50 0.69 -2.45
N TRP A 259 15.12 1.45 -3.36
CA TRP A 259 16.14 0.93 -4.27
C TRP A 259 17.44 0.51 -3.58
N ASP A 260 17.84 1.20 -2.51
CA ASP A 260 19.02 0.81 -1.73
C ASP A 260 18.86 -0.58 -1.11
N ASP A 261 17.68 -0.84 -0.50
CA ASP A 261 17.33 -2.15 0.03
C ASP A 261 17.21 -3.20 -1.09
N PHE A 262 16.60 -2.85 -2.23
CA PHE A 262 16.51 -3.75 -3.38
C PHE A 262 17.90 -4.22 -3.84
N PHE A 263 18.84 -3.30 -4.03
CA PHE A 263 20.20 -3.64 -4.45
C PHE A 263 20.98 -4.37 -3.36
N TYR A 264 20.80 -4.01 -2.08
CA TYR A 264 21.37 -4.75 -0.96
C TYR A 264 20.91 -6.21 -0.95
N PHE A 265 19.59 -6.46 -0.96
CA PHE A 265 19.06 -7.82 -0.93
C PHE A 265 19.36 -8.60 -2.20
N LYS A 266 19.40 -7.93 -3.37
CA LYS A 266 19.88 -8.55 -4.62
C LYS A 266 21.31 -9.05 -4.46
N SER A 267 22.21 -8.24 -3.90
CA SER A 267 23.61 -8.65 -3.66
C SER A 267 23.76 -9.84 -2.69
N GLN A 268 22.77 -10.07 -1.81
CA GLN A 268 22.79 -11.22 -0.90
C GLN A 268 22.51 -12.55 -1.60
N VAL A 269 21.88 -12.54 -2.77
CA VAL A 269 21.50 -13.75 -3.52
C VAL A 269 22.19 -13.87 -4.88
N ASP A 270 22.70 -12.76 -5.40
CA ASP A 270 23.40 -12.72 -6.69
C ASP A 270 24.65 -13.61 -6.66
N GLY A 271 24.88 -14.34 -7.75
CA GLY A 271 25.95 -15.35 -7.85
C GLY A 271 25.77 -16.62 -7.00
N LYS A 272 24.72 -16.72 -6.18
CA LYS A 272 24.39 -17.94 -5.42
C LYS A 272 23.39 -18.82 -6.19
N PRO A 273 23.39 -20.15 -6.00
CA PRO A 273 22.46 -21.06 -6.71
C PRO A 273 20.98 -20.66 -6.58
N ILE A 274 20.59 -20.09 -5.45
CA ILE A 274 19.23 -19.61 -5.19
C ILE A 274 18.82 -18.41 -6.06
N GLY A 275 19.78 -17.51 -6.34
CA GLY A 275 19.58 -16.31 -7.16
C GLY A 275 19.43 -16.62 -8.65
N ASN A 276 19.92 -17.79 -9.10
CA ASN A 276 19.76 -18.25 -10.48
C ASN A 276 18.40 -18.94 -10.74
N SER A 277 17.52 -19.00 -9.75
CA SER A 277 16.18 -19.55 -9.97
C SER A 277 15.32 -18.55 -10.75
N GLN A 278 14.43 -19.08 -11.59
CA GLN A 278 13.55 -18.30 -12.47
C GLN A 278 12.79 -17.19 -11.70
N GLU A 279 12.31 -17.50 -10.49
CA GLU A 279 11.61 -16.56 -9.63
C GLU A 279 12.46 -15.31 -9.30
N PHE A 280 13.75 -15.48 -8.97
CA PHE A 280 14.62 -14.35 -8.65
C PHE A 280 14.99 -13.55 -9.89
N LEU A 281 15.23 -14.22 -11.02
CA LEU A 281 15.53 -13.55 -12.29
C LEU A 281 14.37 -12.64 -12.72
N GLU A 282 13.13 -13.12 -12.62
CA GLU A 282 11.93 -12.32 -12.91
C GLU A 282 11.79 -11.11 -11.97
N ILE A 283 12.09 -11.29 -10.67
CA ILE A 283 12.07 -10.20 -9.69
C ILE A 283 13.16 -9.17 -10.01
N PHE A 284 14.36 -9.61 -10.39
CA PHE A 284 15.46 -8.69 -10.76
C PHE A 284 15.13 -7.90 -12.01
N GLU A 285 14.64 -8.57 -13.06
CA GLU A 285 14.26 -7.90 -14.31
C GLU A 285 13.16 -6.86 -14.06
N ALA A 286 12.11 -7.23 -13.32
CA ALA A 286 11.03 -6.30 -12.97
C ALA A 286 11.52 -5.11 -12.13
N GLY A 287 12.41 -5.37 -11.15
CA GLY A 287 12.98 -4.34 -10.28
C GLY A 287 13.91 -3.39 -11.04
N GLU A 288 14.82 -3.92 -11.85
CA GLU A 288 15.74 -3.12 -12.66
C GLU A 288 15.01 -2.29 -13.71
N LYS A 289 14.00 -2.87 -14.39
CA LYS A 289 13.15 -2.13 -15.32
C LYS A 289 12.44 -0.96 -14.64
N LYS A 290 11.85 -1.18 -13.46
CA LYS A 290 11.18 -0.11 -12.70
C LYS A 290 12.19 0.93 -12.21
N TYR A 291 13.35 0.52 -11.70
CA TYR A 291 14.42 1.41 -11.26
C TYR A 291 14.92 2.31 -12.39
N LEU A 292 15.22 1.74 -13.57
CA LEU A 292 15.67 2.51 -14.73
C LEU A 292 14.61 3.52 -15.16
N LYS A 293 13.34 3.10 -15.24
CA LYS A 293 12.22 3.98 -15.56
C LYS A 293 12.12 5.16 -14.58
N GLU A 294 12.18 4.91 -13.27
CA GLU A 294 12.15 5.99 -12.27
C GLU A 294 13.38 6.91 -12.38
N ARG A 295 14.57 6.33 -12.63
CA ARG A 295 15.82 7.08 -12.76
C ARG A 295 15.85 8.00 -13.99
N GLU A 296 15.39 7.52 -15.14
CA GLU A 296 15.31 8.32 -16.37
C GLU A 296 14.34 9.50 -16.24
N ARG A 297 13.36 9.37 -15.34
CA ARG A 297 12.35 10.41 -15.10
C ARG A 297 12.72 11.41 -14.01
N LEU A 298 13.84 11.23 -13.31
CA LEU A 298 14.26 12.14 -12.24
C LEU A 298 14.40 13.59 -12.74
N ASP A 299 14.85 13.78 -13.97
CA ASP A 299 15.02 15.11 -14.58
C ASP A 299 13.78 15.58 -15.35
N HIS A 300 12.69 14.81 -15.35
CA HIS A 300 11.50 15.17 -16.11
C HIS A 300 10.85 16.45 -15.54
N PRO A 301 10.43 17.43 -16.38
CA PRO A 301 9.86 18.69 -15.90
C PRO A 301 8.60 18.54 -15.04
N LEU A 302 7.83 17.48 -15.27
CA LEU A 302 6.62 17.16 -14.49
C LEU A 302 6.89 16.26 -13.28
N HIS A 303 8.15 15.91 -13.01
CA HIS A 303 8.50 15.04 -11.88
C HIS A 303 8.15 15.75 -10.55
N PRO A 304 7.30 15.15 -9.69
CA PRO A 304 6.75 15.86 -8.52
C PRO A 304 7.79 16.35 -7.51
N GLN A 305 8.96 15.72 -7.41
CA GLN A 305 10.03 16.16 -6.51
C GLN A 305 10.75 17.43 -7.01
N ASN A 306 10.71 17.72 -8.31
CA ASN A 306 11.33 18.90 -8.90
C ASN A 306 10.43 20.14 -8.78
N ILE A 307 9.16 19.92 -8.45
CA ILE A 307 8.12 20.95 -8.40
C ILE A 307 7.98 21.48 -6.97
N LYS A 308 8.37 22.74 -6.78
CA LYS A 308 8.16 23.45 -5.51
C LYS A 308 6.72 23.97 -5.41
N LYS A 309 6.19 24.08 -4.19
CA LYS A 309 4.91 24.74 -3.96
C LYS A 309 4.98 26.21 -4.36
N ILE A 310 3.87 26.72 -4.89
CA ILE A 310 3.76 28.10 -5.39
C ILE A 310 2.99 28.93 -4.36
N ASN A 311 3.44 30.15 -4.11
CA ASN A 311 2.71 31.07 -3.24
C ASN A 311 1.47 31.58 -3.96
N LEU A 312 0.31 31.54 -3.29
CA LEU A 312 -0.97 32.00 -3.84
C LEU A 312 -0.88 33.42 -4.42
N GLU A 313 -0.22 34.33 -3.68
CA GLU A 313 -0.02 35.73 -4.07
C GLU A 313 0.69 35.90 -5.43
N SER A 314 1.55 34.94 -5.80
CA SER A 314 2.34 34.99 -7.04
C SER A 314 1.60 34.50 -8.29
N ILE A 315 0.39 33.95 -8.12
CA ILE A 315 -0.42 33.44 -9.23
C ILE A 315 -1.18 34.61 -9.86
N ASN A 316 -1.07 34.76 -11.18
CA ASN A 316 -1.83 35.75 -11.93
C ASN A 316 -3.34 35.50 -11.80
N THR A 317 -4.11 36.57 -11.72
CA THR A 317 -5.56 36.53 -11.49
C THR A 317 -6.31 35.72 -12.56
N ASP A 318 -5.91 35.78 -13.84
CA ASP A 318 -6.43 34.92 -14.92
C ASP A 318 -6.30 33.43 -14.58
N ASN A 319 -5.15 33.01 -14.06
CA ASN A 319 -4.87 31.62 -13.73
C ASN A 319 -5.64 31.18 -12.49
N LEU A 320 -5.88 32.08 -11.53
CA LEU A 320 -6.76 31.80 -10.38
C LEU A 320 -8.19 31.53 -10.85
N ILE A 321 -8.72 32.34 -11.77
CA ILE A 321 -10.05 32.14 -12.36
C ILE A 321 -10.13 30.78 -13.08
N PHE A 322 -9.12 30.43 -13.88
CA PHE A 322 -9.05 29.12 -14.53
C PHE A 322 -9.00 27.97 -13.53
N LEU A 323 -8.20 28.11 -12.48
CA LEU A 323 -8.04 27.11 -11.45
C LEU A 323 -9.35 26.89 -10.67
N ALA A 324 -10.03 27.96 -10.28
CA ALA A 324 -11.35 27.90 -9.63
C ALA A 324 -12.37 27.18 -10.51
N CYS A 325 -12.39 27.48 -11.81
CA CYS A 325 -13.29 26.83 -12.77
C CYS A 325 -13.03 25.32 -12.89
N VAL A 326 -11.77 24.93 -12.98
CA VAL A 326 -11.34 23.53 -13.07
C VAL A 326 -11.65 22.75 -11.77
N ILE A 327 -11.37 23.33 -10.60
CA ILE A 327 -11.70 22.74 -9.29
C ILE A 327 -13.22 22.57 -9.15
N LEU A 328 -14.00 23.57 -9.55
CA LEU A 328 -15.46 23.53 -9.42
C LEU A 328 -16.06 22.34 -10.20
N ASN A 329 -15.49 21.98 -11.36
CA ASN A 329 -15.96 20.87 -12.21
C ASN A 329 -15.23 19.52 -11.98
N SER A 330 -14.26 19.43 -11.06
CA SER A 330 -13.56 18.15 -10.77
C SER A 330 -14.52 17.03 -10.29
N GLY A 331 -15.68 17.40 -9.74
CA GLY A 331 -16.74 16.50 -9.25
C GLY A 331 -16.34 15.63 -8.04
N GLU A 332 -15.09 15.66 -7.63
CA GLU A 332 -14.54 14.97 -6.47
C GLU A 332 -13.99 16.00 -5.47
N ASP A 333 -13.95 15.65 -4.20
CA ASP A 333 -13.45 16.56 -3.16
C ASP A 333 -11.91 16.63 -3.15
N TRP A 334 -11.21 15.58 -3.53
CA TRP A 334 -9.75 15.52 -3.47
C TRP A 334 -9.13 15.40 -4.87
N GLY A 335 -8.26 16.33 -5.23
CA GLY A 335 -7.64 16.40 -6.55
C GLY A 335 -8.60 16.79 -7.69
N VAL A 336 -8.01 17.09 -8.83
CA VAL A 336 -8.65 17.44 -10.09
C VAL A 336 -8.53 16.24 -11.02
N LEU A 337 -9.64 15.53 -11.21
CA LEU A 337 -9.79 14.52 -12.23
C LEU A 337 -10.85 14.98 -13.24
N LEU A 338 -10.43 15.31 -14.45
CA LEU A 338 -11.33 15.70 -15.52
C LEU A 338 -11.17 14.73 -16.69
N ASN A 339 -12.28 14.29 -17.25
CA ASN A 339 -12.31 13.54 -18.50
C ASN A 339 -12.97 14.37 -19.59
N GLU A 340 -12.74 13.98 -20.84
CA GLU A 340 -13.26 14.68 -22.02
C GLU A 340 -14.79 14.90 -21.98
N ASN A 341 -15.52 13.95 -21.39
CA ASN A 341 -16.97 14.05 -21.20
C ASN A 341 -17.41 15.25 -20.35
N ARG A 342 -16.54 15.76 -19.48
CA ARG A 342 -16.83 16.93 -18.63
C ARG A 342 -16.39 18.26 -19.23
N PHE A 343 -15.47 18.27 -20.19
CA PHE A 343 -14.93 19.51 -20.76
C PHE A 343 -16.00 20.41 -21.35
N LYS A 344 -17.03 19.81 -21.99
CA LYS A 344 -18.19 20.52 -22.55
C LYS A 344 -19.02 21.33 -21.53
N TYR A 345 -18.78 21.15 -20.23
CA TYR A 345 -19.44 21.89 -19.16
C TYR A 345 -18.54 22.92 -18.48
N ILE A 346 -17.24 22.99 -18.82
CA ILE A 346 -16.28 23.91 -18.18
C ILE A 346 -16.16 25.20 -18.99
N PHE A 347 -15.76 25.06 -20.25
CA PHE A 347 -15.60 26.13 -21.24
C PHE A 347 -16.35 25.76 -22.54
N PRO A 348 -16.55 26.71 -23.46
CA PRO A 348 -17.35 26.44 -24.67
C PRO A 348 -16.77 25.35 -25.59
N SER A 349 -15.45 25.21 -25.68
CA SER A 349 -14.76 24.20 -26.50
C SER A 349 -13.78 23.38 -25.67
N LYS A 350 -13.64 22.09 -26.03
CA LYS A 350 -12.66 21.17 -25.44
C LYS A 350 -11.22 21.65 -25.64
N GLU A 351 -10.93 22.27 -26.79
CA GLU A 351 -9.61 22.80 -27.12
C GLU A 351 -9.14 23.84 -26.09
N ILE A 352 -10.05 24.74 -25.71
CA ILE A 352 -9.79 25.75 -24.68
C ILE A 352 -9.54 25.11 -23.32
N VAL A 353 -10.30 24.07 -22.96
CA VAL A 353 -10.09 23.35 -21.69
C VAL A 353 -8.72 22.68 -21.66
N TYR A 354 -8.31 21.98 -22.74
CA TYR A 354 -6.97 21.39 -22.83
C TYR A 354 -5.88 22.44 -22.73
N ARG A 355 -6.02 23.58 -23.44
CA ARG A 355 -5.05 24.68 -23.37
C ARG A 355 -4.91 25.23 -21.95
N ILE A 356 -6.03 25.40 -21.23
CA ILE A 356 -6.04 25.84 -19.83
C ILE A 356 -5.35 24.81 -18.93
N LEU A 357 -5.74 23.53 -19.01
CA LEU A 357 -5.15 22.48 -18.18
C LEU A 357 -3.64 22.33 -18.44
N LYS A 358 -3.23 22.33 -19.71
CA LYS A 358 -1.82 22.32 -20.12
C LYS A 358 -1.07 23.50 -19.53
N LYS A 359 -1.64 24.70 -19.59
CA LYS A 359 -1.06 25.89 -18.95
C LYS A 359 -0.89 25.67 -17.45
N LEU A 360 -1.94 25.28 -16.73
CA LEU A 360 -1.92 25.08 -15.27
C LEU A 360 -0.91 24.01 -14.81
N ILE A 361 -0.74 22.94 -15.58
CA ILE A 361 0.22 21.86 -15.32
C ILE A 361 1.66 22.31 -15.61
N LEU A 362 1.91 22.95 -16.75
CA LEU A 362 3.25 23.44 -17.13
C LEU A 362 3.74 24.59 -16.25
N THR A 363 2.83 25.40 -15.71
CA THR A 363 3.14 26.41 -14.68
C THR A 363 3.16 25.83 -13.27
N HIS A 364 2.96 24.52 -13.11
CA HIS A 364 3.00 23.78 -11.86
C HIS A 364 1.99 24.20 -10.79
N TYR A 365 0.88 24.84 -11.15
CA TYR A 365 -0.23 25.07 -10.21
C TYR A 365 -0.96 23.77 -9.88
N LEU A 366 -0.99 22.87 -10.87
CA LEU A 366 -1.43 21.49 -10.74
C LEU A 366 -0.22 20.56 -10.86
N LYS A 367 -0.12 19.57 -9.97
CA LYS A 367 0.92 18.53 -10.02
C LYS A 367 0.33 17.15 -9.82
N ILE A 368 1.00 16.13 -10.34
CA ILE A 368 0.64 14.75 -10.07
C ILE A 368 1.36 14.23 -8.81
N SER A 369 0.83 13.19 -8.17
CA SER A 369 1.53 12.53 -7.06
C SER A 369 2.76 11.76 -7.57
N LEU A 370 3.79 11.60 -6.74
CA LEU A 370 5.00 10.83 -7.12
C LEU A 370 4.65 9.38 -7.47
N LYS A 371 3.73 8.78 -6.70
CA LYS A 371 3.28 7.41 -6.92
C LYS A 371 2.62 7.26 -8.29
N ASP A 372 1.71 8.17 -8.64
CA ASP A 372 1.00 8.08 -9.91
C ASP A 372 1.94 8.39 -11.08
N PHE A 373 2.82 9.39 -10.91
CA PHE A 373 3.81 9.75 -11.91
C PHE A 373 4.72 8.58 -12.33
N ASN A 374 5.20 7.79 -11.36
CA ASN A 374 6.05 6.63 -11.66
C ASN A 374 5.28 5.48 -12.34
N ASN A 375 3.96 5.43 -12.17
CA ASN A 375 3.10 4.41 -12.77
C ASN A 375 2.65 4.75 -14.19
N ILE A 376 2.67 6.02 -14.61
CA ILE A 376 2.31 6.43 -15.99
C ILE A 376 3.17 5.68 -17.01
N ASP A 377 2.55 5.19 -18.09
CA ASP A 377 3.25 4.60 -19.24
C ASP A 377 3.95 5.67 -20.09
N ASP A 378 5.08 5.33 -20.71
CA ASP A 378 5.87 6.33 -21.46
C ASP A 378 5.05 6.97 -22.60
N ASP A 379 4.26 6.18 -23.34
CA ASP A 379 3.36 6.67 -24.39
C ASP A 379 2.32 7.68 -23.88
N GLU A 380 1.92 7.57 -22.60
CA GLU A 380 0.99 8.50 -21.97
C GLU A 380 1.71 9.74 -21.42
N LEU A 381 2.92 9.60 -20.87
CA LEU A 381 3.70 10.71 -20.35
C LEU A 381 4.04 11.74 -21.45
N TYR A 382 4.26 11.26 -22.68
CA TYR A 382 4.61 12.10 -23.82
C TYR A 382 3.41 12.54 -24.69
N ASP A 383 2.19 12.12 -24.34
CA ASP A 383 0.93 12.59 -24.95
C ASP A 383 0.12 13.39 -23.92
N PHE A 384 0.20 14.72 -24.00
CA PHE A 384 -0.41 15.61 -23.00
C PHE A 384 -1.93 15.43 -22.87
N ASN A 385 -2.62 15.03 -23.94
CA ASN A 385 -4.05 14.82 -23.91
C ASN A 385 -4.38 13.54 -23.14
N LYS A 386 -3.63 12.45 -23.39
CA LYS A 386 -3.77 11.22 -22.59
C LYS A 386 -3.41 11.46 -21.13
N LEU A 387 -2.30 12.19 -20.89
CA LEU A 387 -1.87 12.57 -19.54
C LEU A 387 -2.99 13.28 -18.77
N ILE A 388 -3.63 14.28 -19.39
CA ILE A 388 -4.74 15.02 -18.77
C ILE A 388 -5.95 14.13 -18.48
N ASN A 389 -6.33 13.25 -19.42
CA ASN A 389 -7.56 12.46 -19.31
C ASN A 389 -7.45 11.28 -18.35
N ASN A 390 -6.25 10.73 -18.16
CA ASN A 390 -6.04 9.49 -17.43
C ASN A 390 -5.53 9.71 -16.00
N ASN A 391 -5.03 10.90 -15.68
CA ASN A 391 -4.39 11.18 -14.39
C ASN A 391 -5.16 12.16 -13.53
N ARG A 392 -4.97 11.97 -12.22
CA ARG A 392 -5.41 12.92 -11.20
C ARG A 392 -4.30 13.92 -10.92
N PHE A 393 -4.67 15.19 -10.89
CA PHE A 393 -3.77 16.28 -10.51
C PHE A 393 -4.18 16.84 -9.15
N HIS A 394 -3.24 17.45 -8.46
CA HIS A 394 -3.36 17.98 -7.11
C HIS A 394 -2.94 19.43 -7.11
N LEU A 395 -3.57 20.22 -6.26
CA LEU A 395 -3.17 21.62 -6.09
C LEU A 395 -1.77 21.70 -5.49
N ASN A 396 -0.93 22.54 -6.09
CA ASN A 396 0.44 22.77 -5.67
C ASN A 396 0.65 24.22 -5.17
N ILE A 397 -0.26 24.67 -4.32
CA ILE A 397 -0.23 26.01 -3.74
C ILE A 397 0.14 25.90 -2.26
N ASP A 398 1.00 26.79 -1.79
CA ASP A 398 1.38 26.83 -0.39
C ASP A 398 0.23 27.32 0.50
N GLY A 399 0.09 26.71 1.67
CA GLY A 399 -0.99 27.01 2.63
C GLY A 399 -2.40 26.56 2.21
N ILE A 400 -2.63 26.09 0.99
CA ILE A 400 -3.95 25.60 0.55
C ILE A 400 -4.01 24.07 0.67
N ILE A 401 -5.03 23.59 1.38
CA ILE A 401 -5.35 22.17 1.48
C ILE A 401 -5.98 21.73 0.16
N ASP A 402 -5.56 20.56 -0.33
CA ASP A 402 -6.09 19.93 -1.54
C ASP A 402 -7.48 19.31 -1.29
N SER A 403 -8.45 20.16 -0.93
CA SER A 403 -9.87 19.85 -0.80
C SER A 403 -10.66 20.83 -1.65
N LYS A 404 -11.65 20.36 -2.40
CA LYS A 404 -12.43 21.17 -3.32
C LYS A 404 -13.12 22.32 -2.59
N GLU A 405 -13.78 22.05 -1.47
CA GLU A 405 -14.52 23.06 -0.71
C GLU A 405 -13.59 24.15 -0.15
N ILE A 406 -12.50 23.72 0.49
CA ILE A 406 -11.53 24.63 1.14
C ILE A 406 -10.73 25.41 0.08
N SER A 407 -10.21 24.74 -0.95
CA SER A 407 -9.41 25.40 -1.98
C SER A 407 -10.24 26.38 -2.81
N LEU A 408 -11.47 26.02 -3.19
CA LEU A 408 -12.30 26.87 -4.02
C LEU A 408 -12.70 28.16 -3.28
N SER A 409 -13.05 28.07 -1.98
CA SER A 409 -13.38 29.24 -1.18
C SER A 409 -12.20 30.21 -1.06
N LEU A 410 -11.00 29.71 -0.73
CA LEU A 410 -9.79 30.52 -0.62
C LEU A 410 -9.39 31.16 -1.96
N ILE A 411 -9.47 30.40 -3.07
CA ILE A 411 -9.13 30.93 -4.39
C ILE A 411 -10.13 32.01 -4.82
N LYS A 412 -11.43 31.82 -4.56
CA LYS A 412 -12.47 32.82 -4.87
C LYS A 412 -12.27 34.12 -4.08
N GLU A 413 -12.00 34.00 -2.78
CA GLU A 413 -11.67 35.15 -1.93
C GLU A 413 -10.45 35.90 -2.45
N GLU A 414 -9.39 35.16 -2.80
CA GLU A 414 -8.18 35.75 -3.38
C GLU A 414 -8.48 36.51 -4.67
N ILE A 415 -9.26 35.93 -5.60
CA ILE A 415 -9.64 36.58 -6.86
C ILE A 415 -10.30 37.94 -6.61
N ILE A 416 -11.27 38.00 -5.69
CA ILE A 416 -12.03 39.23 -5.39
C ILE A 416 -11.11 40.31 -4.80
N ASN A 417 -10.07 39.92 -4.06
CA ASN A 417 -9.12 40.85 -3.45
C ASN A 417 -8.05 41.40 -4.41
N ARG A 418 -8.00 40.92 -5.67
CA ARG A 418 -6.99 41.32 -6.65
C ARG A 418 -7.28 42.69 -7.26
N ARG A 419 -6.24 43.51 -7.38
CA ARG A 419 -6.34 44.87 -7.97
C ARG A 419 -6.50 44.85 -9.48
N ASP A 420 -5.95 43.84 -10.15
CA ASP A 420 -5.97 43.63 -11.60
C ASP A 420 -7.23 42.85 -12.06
N ILE A 421 -8.19 42.61 -11.17
CA ILE A 421 -9.37 41.78 -11.42
C ILE A 421 -10.16 42.20 -12.67
N LYS A 422 -10.30 43.50 -12.94
CA LYS A 422 -11.03 43.99 -14.11
C LYS A 422 -10.35 43.61 -15.43
N ASP A 423 -9.03 43.75 -15.49
CA ASP A 423 -8.26 43.38 -16.68
C ASP A 423 -8.31 41.85 -16.89
N SER A 424 -8.25 41.09 -15.80
CA SER A 424 -8.37 39.63 -15.83
C SER A 424 -9.75 39.14 -16.25
N ILE A 425 -10.83 39.79 -15.81
CA ILE A 425 -12.19 39.50 -16.26
C ILE A 425 -12.26 39.64 -17.79
N LEU A 426 -11.74 40.74 -18.35
CA LEU A 426 -11.75 40.96 -19.80
C LEU A 426 -10.87 39.96 -20.56
N SER A 427 -9.70 39.64 -20.02
CA SER A 427 -8.79 38.63 -20.58
C SER A 427 -9.47 37.26 -20.68
N VAL A 428 -10.06 36.81 -19.58
CA VAL A 428 -10.75 35.51 -19.52
C VAL A 428 -12.04 35.53 -20.34
N TRP A 429 -12.80 36.62 -20.34
CA TRP A 429 -13.99 36.76 -21.18
C TRP A 429 -13.64 36.67 -22.67
N LYS A 430 -12.55 37.31 -23.11
CA LYS A 430 -12.06 37.16 -24.48
C LYS A 430 -11.84 35.69 -24.84
N ILE A 431 -11.27 34.90 -23.93
CA ILE A 431 -11.05 33.46 -24.12
C ILE A 431 -12.38 32.70 -24.19
N ILE A 432 -13.39 33.07 -23.39
CA ILE A 432 -14.74 32.49 -23.50
C ILE A 432 -15.34 32.79 -24.89
N ASN A 433 -15.25 34.04 -25.36
CA ASN A 433 -15.78 34.45 -26.67
C ASN A 433 -15.12 33.71 -27.82
N ILE A 434 -13.79 33.54 -27.78
CA ILE A 434 -13.03 32.72 -28.74
C ILE A 434 -13.45 31.25 -28.63
N GLY A 435 -13.67 30.73 -27.42
CA GLY A 435 -14.15 29.37 -27.22
C GLY A 435 -15.46 29.10 -27.95
N TYR A 436 -16.37 30.08 -28.01
CA TYR A 436 -17.64 29.96 -28.75
C TYR A 436 -17.46 29.85 -30.27
N PHE A 437 -16.39 30.44 -30.84
CA PHE A 437 -16.00 30.18 -32.23
C PHE A 437 -15.70 28.69 -32.40
N TYR A 438 -14.74 28.16 -31.64
CA TYR A 438 -14.30 26.76 -31.74
C TYR A 438 -15.43 25.77 -31.48
N SER A 439 -16.24 26.02 -30.44
CA SER A 439 -17.41 25.20 -30.10
C SER A 439 -18.37 25.07 -31.27
N THR A 440 -18.69 26.21 -31.90
CA THR A 440 -19.61 26.24 -33.04
C THR A 440 -18.97 25.59 -34.26
N TYR A 441 -17.71 25.88 -34.49
CA TYR A 441 -16.93 25.35 -35.59
C TYR A 441 -16.86 23.81 -35.57
N GLU A 442 -16.45 23.23 -34.43
CA GLU A 442 -16.42 21.79 -34.18
C GLU A 442 -17.81 21.15 -34.37
N PHE A 443 -18.85 21.73 -33.76
CA PHE A 443 -20.21 21.18 -33.84
C PHE A 443 -20.77 21.10 -35.27
N TYR A 444 -20.47 22.08 -36.11
CA TYR A 444 -20.94 22.06 -37.50
C TYR A 444 -20.08 21.19 -38.41
N LEU A 445 -18.78 21.07 -38.12
CA LEU A 445 -17.91 20.13 -38.84
C LEU A 445 -18.26 18.67 -38.54
N ASP A 446 -18.51 18.32 -37.27
CA ASP A 446 -18.87 16.95 -36.84
C ASP A 446 -20.16 16.42 -37.51
N LYS A 447 -20.98 17.30 -38.08
CA LYS A 447 -22.21 16.94 -38.80
C LYS A 447 -21.99 16.60 -40.28
N ILE A 448 -20.80 16.82 -40.80
CA ILE A 448 -20.47 16.61 -42.20
C ILE A 448 -19.93 15.19 -42.34
N THR A 449 -20.54 14.40 -43.22
CA THR A 449 -20.13 13.01 -43.48
C THR A 449 -19.07 12.89 -44.56
N ASP A 450 -18.74 13.99 -45.24
CA ASP A 450 -17.80 14.00 -46.36
C ASP A 450 -16.35 14.08 -45.88
N ASN A 451 -15.49 13.29 -46.51
CA ASN A 451 -14.09 13.10 -46.11
C ASN A 451 -13.17 14.32 -46.38
N TRP A 452 -13.71 15.48 -46.75
CA TRP A 452 -12.89 16.70 -46.86
C TRP A 452 -12.69 17.37 -45.49
N VAL A 453 -13.52 17.04 -44.51
CA VAL A 453 -13.36 17.49 -43.12
C VAL A 453 -12.30 16.66 -42.40
N ASP A 454 -12.14 15.39 -42.79
CA ASP A 454 -11.08 14.52 -42.31
C ASP A 454 -9.72 15.21 -42.52
N ASP A 455 -8.99 15.41 -41.42
CA ASP A 455 -7.67 16.05 -41.36
C ASP A 455 -7.62 17.57 -41.66
N PHE A 456 -8.75 18.29 -41.64
CA PHE A 456 -8.71 19.75 -41.75
C PHE A 456 -8.25 20.41 -40.44
N GLU A 457 -7.15 21.15 -40.50
CA GLU A 457 -6.67 22.00 -39.41
C GLU A 457 -6.67 23.48 -39.82
N LEU A 458 -6.99 24.35 -38.86
CA LEU A 458 -6.83 25.79 -39.05
C LEU A 458 -5.34 26.13 -39.14
N ASN A 459 -4.98 26.99 -40.09
CA ASN A 459 -3.61 27.47 -40.14
C ASN A 459 -3.31 28.48 -39.03
N GLN A 460 -2.04 28.58 -38.67
CA GLN A 460 -1.56 29.44 -37.58
C GLN A 460 -1.98 30.91 -37.74
N ASN A 461 -1.91 31.45 -38.96
CA ASN A 461 -2.31 32.84 -39.23
C ASN A 461 -3.79 33.10 -38.90
N THR A 462 -4.67 32.14 -39.19
CA THR A 462 -6.11 32.27 -38.90
C THR A 462 -6.37 32.14 -37.42
N ILE A 463 -5.67 31.24 -36.73
CA ILE A 463 -5.73 31.09 -35.27
C ILE A 463 -5.32 32.41 -34.58
N GLU A 464 -4.17 32.96 -34.96
CA GLU A 464 -3.69 34.25 -34.42
C GLU A 464 -4.68 35.39 -34.69
N ARG A 465 -5.32 35.39 -35.86
CA ARG A 465 -6.34 36.37 -36.20
C ARG A 465 -7.59 36.24 -35.33
N ILE A 466 -8.08 35.02 -35.10
CA ILE A 466 -9.20 34.76 -34.18
C ILE A 466 -8.84 35.22 -32.76
N GLU A 467 -7.62 34.94 -32.30
CA GLU A 467 -7.15 35.27 -30.95
C GLU A 467 -6.93 36.78 -30.74
N THR A 468 -6.71 37.55 -31.80
CA THR A 468 -6.46 38.99 -31.72
C THR A 468 -7.74 39.82 -31.84
N ILE A 469 -8.68 39.42 -32.70
CA ILE A 469 -9.95 40.13 -32.91
C ILE A 469 -10.73 40.28 -31.59
N GLN A 470 -11.22 41.48 -31.32
CA GLN A 470 -12.12 41.75 -30.21
C GLN A 470 -13.57 41.75 -30.72
N SER A 471 -14.36 40.77 -30.25
CA SER A 471 -15.76 40.62 -30.65
C SER A 471 -16.54 39.84 -29.60
N THR A 472 -17.86 39.79 -29.77
CA THR A 472 -18.79 39.05 -28.91
C THR A 472 -18.81 37.57 -29.26
N ALA A 473 -19.15 36.71 -28.29
CA ALA A 473 -19.33 35.29 -28.55
C ALA A 473 -20.37 35.03 -29.65
N LYS A 474 -21.48 35.76 -29.67
CA LYS A 474 -22.51 35.63 -30.72
C LYS A 474 -21.98 35.87 -32.13
N ARG A 475 -21.08 36.85 -32.32
CA ARG A 475 -20.47 37.13 -33.63
C ARG A 475 -19.47 36.05 -34.00
N PHE A 476 -18.65 35.59 -33.05
CA PHE A 476 -17.74 34.47 -33.25
C PHE A 476 -18.47 33.17 -33.64
N SER A 477 -19.54 32.82 -32.92
CA SER A 477 -20.41 31.69 -33.29
C SER A 477 -21.02 31.85 -34.68
N PHE A 478 -21.53 33.05 -35.01
CA PHE A 478 -22.10 33.31 -36.33
C PHE A 478 -21.06 33.19 -37.45
N THR A 479 -19.83 33.66 -37.24
CA THR A 479 -18.71 33.51 -38.17
C THR A 479 -18.41 32.05 -38.44
N ALA A 480 -18.25 31.23 -37.39
CA ALA A 480 -17.98 29.80 -37.52
C ALA A 480 -19.11 29.07 -38.28
N TYR A 481 -20.36 29.26 -37.84
CA TYR A 481 -21.54 28.67 -38.48
C TYR A 481 -21.65 29.05 -39.96
N SER A 482 -21.51 30.33 -40.27
CA SER A 482 -21.68 30.85 -41.63
C SER A 482 -20.56 30.39 -42.55
N ALA A 483 -19.33 30.32 -42.03
CA ALA A 483 -18.19 29.82 -42.79
C ALA A 483 -18.35 28.34 -43.16
N VAL A 484 -18.73 27.50 -42.20
CA VAL A 484 -18.96 26.06 -42.46
C VAL A 484 -20.14 25.88 -43.41
N SER A 485 -21.28 26.52 -43.14
CA SER A 485 -22.49 26.39 -43.98
C SER A 485 -22.26 26.84 -45.42
N ALA A 486 -21.58 27.98 -45.63
CA ALA A 486 -21.25 28.46 -46.98
C ALA A 486 -20.32 27.50 -47.71
N THR A 487 -19.42 26.84 -46.98
CA THR A 487 -18.49 25.86 -47.54
C THR A 487 -19.20 24.57 -47.92
N VAL A 488 -20.11 24.06 -47.10
CA VAL A 488 -20.94 22.90 -47.42
C VAL A 488 -21.75 23.17 -48.69
N SER A 489 -22.44 24.31 -48.76
CA SER A 489 -23.18 24.69 -49.98
C SER A 489 -22.27 24.82 -51.21
N PHE A 490 -21.03 25.28 -51.02
CA PHE A 490 -20.05 25.31 -52.10
C PHE A 490 -19.63 23.89 -52.53
N HIS A 491 -19.40 23.01 -51.56
CA HIS A 491 -19.01 21.61 -51.80
C HIS A 491 -20.04 20.91 -52.68
N GLU A 492 -21.31 21.02 -52.30
CA GLU A 492 -22.44 20.41 -53.01
C GLU A 492 -22.63 20.92 -54.44
N LEU A 493 -22.29 22.19 -54.71
CA LEU A 493 -22.62 22.84 -55.98
C LEU A 493 -21.45 22.92 -56.97
N ARG A 494 -20.22 23.12 -56.49
CA ARG A 494 -19.11 23.64 -57.32
C ARG A 494 -17.72 23.14 -56.94
N SER A 495 -17.58 22.21 -56.00
CA SER A 495 -16.25 21.75 -55.61
C SER A 495 -15.58 20.89 -56.69
N THR A 496 -14.25 21.01 -56.77
CA THR A 496 -13.38 20.22 -57.65
C THR A 496 -12.50 19.24 -56.86
N GLY A 497 -12.75 19.08 -55.55
CA GLY A 497 -12.08 18.12 -54.68
C GLY A 497 -11.93 18.58 -53.22
N ASN A 498 -11.45 17.69 -52.35
CA ASN A 498 -11.34 17.94 -50.90
C ASN A 498 -10.47 19.16 -50.59
N LYS A 499 -9.26 19.24 -51.17
CA LYS A 499 -8.34 20.36 -50.95
C LYS A 499 -8.92 21.71 -51.39
N HIS A 500 -9.70 21.73 -52.47
CA HIS A 500 -10.39 22.95 -52.92
C HIS A 500 -11.46 23.37 -51.91
N THR A 501 -12.22 22.41 -51.39
CA THR A 501 -13.25 22.64 -50.35
C THR A 501 -12.62 23.17 -49.06
N GLN A 502 -11.52 22.57 -48.61
CA GLN A 502 -10.75 23.00 -47.44
C GLN A 502 -10.21 24.44 -47.60
N ASN A 503 -9.66 24.77 -48.78
CA ASN A 503 -9.23 26.14 -49.08
C ASN A 503 -10.42 27.12 -49.07
N THR A 504 -11.59 26.69 -49.56
CA THR A 504 -12.81 27.48 -49.51
C THR A 504 -13.30 27.69 -48.08
N LEU A 505 -13.17 26.69 -47.19
CA LEU A 505 -13.47 26.86 -45.77
C LEU A 505 -12.61 27.95 -45.15
N LEU A 506 -11.29 27.84 -45.35
CA LEU A 506 -10.34 28.83 -44.84
C LEU A 506 -10.62 30.23 -45.39
N TYR A 507 -10.94 30.34 -46.69
CA TYR A 507 -11.37 31.59 -47.31
C TYR A 507 -12.63 32.15 -46.66
N ASN A 508 -13.66 31.31 -46.46
CA ASN A 508 -14.92 31.73 -45.86
C ASN A 508 -14.74 32.17 -44.40
N ILE A 509 -13.94 31.46 -43.60
CA ILE A 509 -13.60 31.87 -42.24
C ILE A 509 -13.00 33.29 -42.27
N ASN A 510 -11.96 33.50 -43.08
CA ASN A 510 -11.32 34.81 -43.18
C ASN A 510 -12.27 35.91 -43.69
N LYS A 511 -13.15 35.59 -44.65
CA LYS A 511 -14.19 36.50 -45.13
C LYS A 511 -15.14 36.93 -44.01
N TYR A 512 -15.58 36.02 -43.14
CA TYR A 512 -16.47 36.38 -42.03
C TYR A 512 -15.73 37.06 -40.88
N LEU A 513 -14.43 36.81 -40.70
CA LEU A 513 -13.58 37.59 -39.78
C LEU A 513 -13.40 39.03 -40.28
N ASP A 514 -13.22 39.25 -41.59
CA ASP A 514 -13.20 40.59 -42.20
C ASP A 514 -14.47 41.38 -41.86
N PHE A 515 -15.64 40.74 -41.83
CA PHE A 515 -16.92 41.40 -41.50
C PHE A 515 -16.95 41.90 -40.05
N ILE A 516 -16.29 41.19 -39.13
CA ILE A 516 -16.15 41.65 -37.75
C ILE A 516 -15.27 42.90 -37.69
N GLU A 517 -14.09 42.86 -38.31
CA GLU A 517 -13.09 43.94 -38.29
C GLU A 517 -13.59 45.21 -39.01
N LYS A 518 -14.30 45.05 -40.13
CA LYS A 518 -14.87 46.17 -40.91
C LYS A 518 -16.15 46.75 -40.29
N GLY A 519 -16.64 46.17 -39.20
CA GLY A 519 -17.85 46.65 -38.52
C GLY A 519 -19.13 46.47 -39.36
N GLU A 520 -19.20 45.42 -40.18
CA GLU A 520 -20.39 45.13 -40.99
C GLU A 520 -21.60 44.74 -40.11
N ALA A 521 -22.80 44.81 -40.70
CA ALA A 521 -24.06 44.55 -40.01
C ALA A 521 -24.04 43.19 -39.26
N ASP A 522 -24.46 43.21 -38.00
CA ASP A 522 -24.45 42.04 -37.13
C ASP A 522 -25.74 41.21 -37.31
N TYR A 523 -25.62 40.06 -37.97
CA TYR A 523 -26.70 39.09 -38.15
C TYR A 523 -26.72 37.97 -37.09
N SER A 524 -25.84 38.06 -36.08
CA SER A 524 -25.79 37.07 -35.01
C SER A 524 -27.04 37.10 -34.14
N LYS A 525 -27.45 35.92 -33.67
CA LYS A 525 -28.61 35.77 -32.78
C LYS A 525 -28.16 35.83 -31.31
N PRO A 526 -29.01 36.37 -30.42
CA PRO A 526 -28.74 36.33 -28.99
C PRO A 526 -28.71 34.89 -28.45
N ARG A 527 -28.15 34.71 -27.26
CA ARG A 527 -28.10 33.41 -26.57
C ARG A 527 -29.50 32.81 -26.46
N PHE A 528 -29.64 31.53 -26.77
CA PHE A 528 -30.89 30.81 -26.53
C PHE A 528 -31.07 30.53 -25.04
N HIS A 529 -32.27 30.77 -24.49
CA HIS A 529 -32.59 30.49 -23.08
C HIS A 529 -32.39 29.02 -22.66
N LYS A 530 -32.36 28.08 -23.61
CA LYS A 530 -32.13 26.64 -23.35
C LYS A 530 -30.67 26.21 -23.54
N ALA A 531 -29.77 27.13 -23.85
CA ALA A 531 -28.34 26.81 -23.96
C ALA A 531 -27.80 26.41 -22.58
N PRO A 532 -26.96 25.37 -22.48
CA PRO A 532 -26.34 25.00 -21.21
C PRO A 532 -25.52 26.17 -20.67
N VAL A 533 -25.50 26.32 -19.34
CA VAL A 533 -24.65 27.28 -18.65
C VAL A 533 -23.34 26.57 -18.30
N LEU A 534 -22.22 27.18 -18.69
CA LEU A 534 -20.89 26.63 -18.47
C LEU A 534 -20.39 27.01 -17.07
N THR A 535 -19.48 26.21 -16.53
CA THR A 535 -18.90 26.43 -15.18
C THR A 535 -18.20 27.79 -15.10
N ILE A 536 -17.48 28.18 -16.16
CA ILE A 536 -16.84 29.50 -16.20
C ILE A 536 -17.86 30.64 -16.15
N GLU A 537 -19.04 30.47 -16.76
CA GLU A 537 -20.10 31.47 -16.78
C GLU A 537 -20.79 31.55 -15.42
N MET A 538 -21.03 30.41 -14.77
CA MET A 538 -21.51 30.38 -13.39
C MET A 538 -20.54 31.08 -12.44
N LEU A 539 -19.23 30.87 -12.62
CA LEU A 539 -18.21 31.52 -11.81
C LEU A 539 -18.20 33.04 -12.02
N PHE A 540 -18.40 33.51 -13.25
CA PHE A 540 -18.48 34.94 -13.56
C PHE A 540 -19.75 35.59 -13.02
N ASP A 541 -20.88 34.89 -13.09
CA ASP A 541 -22.14 35.34 -12.51
C ASP A 541 -22.02 35.44 -10.98
N GLU A 542 -21.45 34.42 -10.34
CA GLU A 542 -21.26 34.37 -8.88
C GLU A 542 -20.29 35.43 -8.36
N LEU A 543 -19.12 35.61 -8.99
CA LEU A 543 -18.08 36.50 -8.47
C LEU A 543 -18.22 37.94 -8.95
N PHE A 544 -18.79 38.16 -10.14
CA PHE A 544 -18.75 39.45 -10.83
C PHE A 544 -20.13 39.95 -11.28
N ASN A 545 -21.21 39.21 -10.99
CA ASN A 545 -22.57 39.54 -11.40
C ASN A 545 -22.72 39.70 -12.93
N LEU A 546 -21.96 38.90 -13.68
CA LEU A 546 -21.99 38.87 -15.15
C LEU A 546 -22.76 37.63 -15.64
N SER A 547 -24.02 37.83 -16.04
CA SER A 547 -24.87 36.72 -16.47
C SER A 547 -24.37 36.04 -17.76
N PRO A 548 -24.69 34.75 -17.98
CA PRO A 548 -24.33 34.03 -19.21
C PRO A 548 -24.85 34.70 -20.49
N GLU A 549 -26.00 35.37 -20.44
CA GLU A 549 -26.50 36.20 -21.55
C GLU A 549 -25.60 37.40 -21.82
N THR A 550 -25.15 38.08 -20.77
CA THR A 550 -24.25 39.24 -20.89
C THR A 550 -22.93 38.80 -21.51
N ILE A 551 -22.33 37.72 -20.97
CA ILE A 551 -21.07 37.13 -21.47
C ILE A 551 -21.17 36.80 -22.97
N TYR A 552 -22.30 36.27 -23.42
CA TYR A 552 -22.45 35.84 -24.81
C TYR A 552 -22.77 37.00 -25.78
N ASN A 553 -23.59 37.97 -25.35
CA ASN A 553 -24.17 38.98 -26.22
C ASN A 553 -23.33 40.27 -26.33
N GLU A 554 -22.57 40.61 -25.29
CA GLU A 554 -21.95 41.93 -25.13
C GLU A 554 -20.42 41.88 -25.27
N ASN A 555 -19.84 43.03 -25.61
CA ASN A 555 -18.40 43.26 -25.63
C ASN A 555 -18.15 44.43 -24.69
N ILE A 556 -17.67 44.12 -23.47
CA ILE A 556 -17.55 45.09 -22.38
C ILE A 556 -16.14 45.68 -22.35
N SER A 557 -16.03 46.95 -21.98
CA SER A 557 -14.75 47.62 -21.66
C SER A 557 -14.54 47.74 -20.14
N VAL A 558 -13.30 47.98 -19.71
CA VAL A 558 -12.93 48.12 -18.27
C VAL A 558 -13.82 49.14 -17.56
N ASP A 559 -14.16 50.24 -18.24
CA ASP A 559 -14.95 51.35 -17.70
C ASP A 559 -16.42 50.98 -17.42
N GLN A 560 -16.91 49.91 -18.05
CA GLN A 560 -18.29 49.44 -17.92
C GLN A 560 -18.45 48.35 -16.84
N LEU A 561 -17.35 47.81 -16.32
CA LEU A 561 -17.37 46.85 -15.21
C LEU A 561 -17.57 47.60 -13.88
N SER A 562 -18.81 47.61 -13.39
CA SER A 562 -19.15 47.97 -12.01
C SER A 562 -18.99 46.75 -11.12
N LEU A 563 -17.80 46.60 -10.54
CA LEU A 563 -17.59 45.69 -9.41
C LEU A 563 -17.90 46.53 -8.16
N GLU A 564 -19.10 46.38 -7.61
CA GLU A 564 -19.47 46.98 -6.31
C GLU A 564 -18.80 46.26 -5.14
#